data_AF-A0A0C3AM49-F1
#
_entry.id   AF-A0A0C3AM49-F1
#
_cell.length_a   1.000
_cell.length_b   1.000
_cell.length_c   1.000
_cell.angle_alpha   90.00
_cell.angle_beta   90.00
_cell.angle_gamma   90.00
#
_symmetry.space_group_name_H-M   'P 1'
#
loop_
_entity.id
_entity.type
_entity.pdbx_description
1 polymer ?
#
loop_
_entity_poly.entity_id
_entity_poly.type
_entity_poly.pdbx_seq_one_letter_code
_entity_poly.pdbx_strand_id
1 'polypeptide(L)'
;SKAPSRERPRIRQWLWRQRAPWNTVPPWPVAADSTLLSSSSSVGKLPFELLLSIFRHCDRQLIHRIRLSHVCRQWRAILVSTSSLWTKLEVNHVYQSSCEPKMFDNYLSCIRMQHDRAGDELLDVKWAITGYDDRDIRMLQLLNEKDSFRRWRTVEIYFDEKKFAPWYSESDYPNLAFPNLESLTVISCILHPIMSAIDRTTTSKLKSISMNAKDLSPYDVDRYCQKMIEHISRYSIRVNVYKPMPPNVTTVFAEGALIADPNNVEFYRLMYCTFQTVTLLHLTKLTVLNMVRVQNSSVVSLPALRTLDCMMVTLRGSATFDTPVLEKLNLDSGRDMAAMMVIDSMPLYNDAAAHIRAEKDCLYVPLTHGELIIDRQWSNAKLIKFLEWSPYAQRISLSMRKESDIKEILEYYLNRPYPREGCAITELKIRGPYEPRDLKSMSGLAKKVAERQKEETGVEMMIYGYEWKKDGGYVALV
;
A
#
# COMPACT_ATOMS: atom_id res chain seq x y z
N SER A 1 -37.24 -16.05 2.47
CA SER A 1 -35.84 -16.52 2.42
C SER A 1 -35.18 -16.02 1.13
N LYS A 2 -34.53 -14.84 1.16
CA LYS A 2 -33.78 -14.31 0.01
C LYS A 2 -32.31 -14.72 0.16
N ALA A 3 -31.80 -15.51 -0.79
CA ALA A 3 -30.41 -15.91 -0.85
C ALA A 3 -29.49 -14.69 -1.10
N PRO A 4 -28.29 -14.63 -0.49
CA PRO A 4 -27.42 -13.48 -0.65
C PRO A 4 -26.70 -13.51 -2.00
N SER A 5 -26.71 -12.38 -2.70
CA SER A 5 -25.96 -12.13 -3.93
C SER A 5 -24.46 -12.18 -3.63
N ARG A 6 -23.79 -13.23 -4.11
CA ARG A 6 -22.32 -13.33 -4.07
C ARG A 6 -21.69 -12.39 -5.10
N GLU A 7 -21.24 -11.23 -4.64
CA GLU A 7 -20.23 -10.45 -5.36
C GLU A 7 -18.96 -11.30 -5.49
N ARG A 8 -18.55 -11.56 -6.73
CA ARG A 8 -17.32 -12.30 -7.05
C ARG A 8 -16.16 -11.31 -7.20
N PRO A 9 -14.94 -11.59 -6.69
CA PRO A 9 -13.82 -10.66 -6.77
C PRO A 9 -13.24 -10.57 -8.19
N ARG A 10 -12.70 -9.38 -8.49
CA ARG A 10 -12.10 -8.90 -9.76
C ARG A 10 -11.01 -9.80 -10.40
N ILE A 11 -10.54 -10.85 -9.73
CA ILE A 11 -9.52 -11.79 -10.22
C ILE A 11 -10.00 -12.57 -11.46
N ARG A 12 -11.31 -12.86 -11.58
CA ARG A 12 -11.85 -13.54 -12.77
C ARG A 12 -11.78 -12.68 -14.05
N GLN A 13 -11.81 -11.36 -13.94
CA GLN A 13 -11.72 -10.46 -15.09
C GLN A 13 -10.30 -10.41 -15.69
N TRP A 14 -9.27 -10.64 -14.87
CA TRP A 14 -7.89 -10.78 -15.34
C TRP A 14 -7.68 -12.11 -16.11
N LEU A 15 -8.19 -13.21 -15.55
CA LEU A 15 -8.10 -14.55 -16.17
C LEU A 15 -8.92 -14.70 -17.47
N TRP A 16 -10.03 -13.97 -17.63
CA TRP A 16 -10.85 -14.05 -18.85
C TRP A 16 -10.22 -13.32 -20.05
N ARG A 17 -9.41 -12.29 -19.84
CA ARG A 17 -8.74 -11.55 -20.93
C ARG A 17 -7.60 -12.34 -21.60
N GLN A 18 -7.14 -13.44 -21.01
CA GLN A 18 -6.09 -14.32 -21.55
C GLN A 18 -6.64 -15.47 -22.44
N ARG A 19 -7.97 -15.56 -22.64
CA ARG A 19 -8.62 -16.61 -23.46
C ARG A 19 -8.75 -16.25 -24.95
N ALA A 20 -7.81 -15.48 -25.52
CA ALA A 20 -7.70 -15.45 -26.98
C ALA A 20 -7.13 -16.82 -27.43
N PRO A 21 -7.69 -17.48 -28.44
CA PRO A 21 -7.25 -18.80 -28.83
C PRO A 21 -5.80 -18.76 -29.33
N TRP A 22 -4.93 -19.54 -28.70
CA TRP A 22 -3.50 -19.73 -29.04
C TRP A 22 -3.30 -20.47 -30.38
N ASN A 23 -4.38 -20.83 -31.08
CA ASN A 23 -4.38 -21.76 -32.21
C ASN A 23 -4.08 -21.12 -33.57
N THR A 24 -3.69 -19.85 -33.62
CA THR A 24 -3.28 -19.19 -34.88
C THR A 24 -1.97 -18.42 -34.69
N VAL A 25 -0.90 -19.14 -34.37
CA VAL A 25 0.44 -18.69 -34.78
C VAL A 25 0.55 -19.09 -36.26
N PRO A 26 0.51 -18.15 -37.22
CA PRO A 26 0.68 -18.50 -38.62
C PRO A 26 2.06 -19.14 -38.82
N PRO A 27 2.19 -20.16 -39.69
CA PRO A 27 3.48 -20.71 -40.04
C PRO A 27 4.40 -19.60 -40.55
N TRP A 28 5.68 -19.67 -40.18
CA TRP A 28 6.71 -18.74 -40.63
C TRP A 28 6.66 -18.60 -42.15
N PRO A 29 6.42 -17.41 -42.72
CA PRO A 29 6.40 -17.27 -44.16
C PRO A 29 7.82 -17.50 -44.70
N VAL A 30 7.94 -18.53 -45.54
CA VAL A 30 9.12 -18.80 -46.36
C VAL A 30 9.36 -17.58 -47.25
N ALA A 31 10.63 -17.19 -47.38
CA ALA A 31 11.09 -15.95 -47.99
C ALA A 31 10.43 -15.67 -49.36
N ALA A 32 9.46 -14.75 -49.38
CA ALA A 32 9.01 -14.10 -50.61
C ALA A 32 9.84 -12.84 -50.83
N ASP A 33 10.32 -12.65 -52.07
CA ASP A 33 11.18 -11.55 -52.50
C ASP A 33 10.68 -10.19 -52.02
N SER A 34 11.55 -9.51 -51.28
CA SER A 34 11.17 -8.50 -50.30
C SER A 34 11.68 -7.10 -50.63
N THR A 35 11.98 -6.83 -51.90
CA THR A 35 12.68 -5.62 -52.32
C THR A 35 11.76 -4.44 -52.63
N LEU A 36 10.43 -4.60 -52.60
CA LEU A 36 9.51 -3.53 -53.06
C LEU A 36 8.41 -3.07 -52.07
N LEU A 37 8.40 -3.56 -50.83
CA LEU A 37 7.37 -3.19 -49.84
C LEU A 37 7.98 -2.64 -48.54
N SER A 38 8.58 -1.43 -48.51
CA SER A 38 8.70 -0.70 -47.21
C SER A 38 9.06 0.79 -47.19
N SER A 39 9.13 1.56 -48.29
CA SER A 39 9.61 2.97 -48.20
C SER A 39 8.53 4.01 -47.81
N SER A 40 7.24 3.67 -47.83
CA SER A 40 6.16 4.64 -47.68
C SER A 40 5.45 4.65 -46.32
N SER A 41 5.70 3.70 -45.42
CA SER A 41 5.03 3.72 -44.11
C SER A 41 5.59 4.85 -43.22
N SER A 42 4.71 5.71 -42.69
CA SER A 42 5.08 6.77 -41.74
C SER A 42 5.76 6.22 -40.49
N VAL A 43 5.40 5.00 -40.08
CA VAL A 43 5.96 4.30 -38.94
C VAL A 43 7.44 3.93 -39.14
N GLY A 44 7.85 3.61 -40.37
CA GLY A 44 9.26 3.29 -40.69
C GLY A 44 10.19 4.51 -40.62
N LYS A 45 9.64 5.73 -40.56
CA LYS A 45 10.40 6.98 -40.44
C LYS A 45 10.68 7.38 -39.00
N LEU A 46 10.16 6.65 -38.01
CA LEU A 46 10.40 6.97 -36.61
C LEU A 46 11.86 6.66 -36.24
N PRO A 47 12.54 7.61 -35.56
CA PRO A 47 13.85 7.36 -34.95
C PRO A 47 13.84 6.12 -34.05
N PHE A 48 15.00 5.46 -33.97
CA PHE A 48 15.20 4.26 -33.16
C PHE A 48 14.76 4.48 -31.70
N GLU A 49 15.10 5.63 -31.12
CA GLU A 49 14.85 5.99 -29.73
C GLU A 49 13.35 6.12 -29.45
N LEU A 50 12.58 6.65 -30.40
CA LEU A 50 11.13 6.77 -30.28
C LEU A 50 10.46 5.40 -30.37
N LEU A 51 10.89 4.55 -31.31
CA LEU A 51 10.41 3.16 -31.40
C LEU A 51 10.73 2.37 -30.13
N LEU A 52 11.95 2.51 -29.61
CA LEU A 52 12.36 1.87 -28.37
C LEU A 52 11.54 2.38 -27.17
N SER A 53 11.28 3.68 -27.10
CA SER A 53 10.40 4.27 -26.08
C SER A 53 8.98 3.73 -26.18
N ILE A 54 8.42 3.64 -27.39
CA ILE A 54 7.11 3.03 -27.65
C ILE A 54 7.11 1.60 -27.14
N PHE A 55 8.11 0.77 -27.46
CA PHE A 55 8.17 -0.62 -26.98
C PHE A 55 8.23 -0.73 -25.46
N ARG A 56 8.97 0.15 -24.77
CA ARG A 56 9.04 0.18 -23.31
C ARG A 56 7.70 0.52 -22.65
N HIS A 57 6.85 1.32 -23.32
CA HIS A 57 5.55 1.75 -22.77
C HIS A 57 4.38 0.88 -23.21
N CYS A 58 4.40 0.40 -24.46
CA CYS A 58 3.30 -0.36 -25.03
C CYS A 58 3.14 -1.72 -24.37
N ASP A 59 4.20 -2.28 -23.77
CA ASP A 59 4.11 -3.70 -23.51
C ASP A 59 4.93 -4.27 -22.36
N ARG A 60 4.19 -4.94 -21.48
CA ARG A 60 4.71 -5.67 -20.32
C ARG A 60 4.63 -7.19 -20.51
N GLN A 61 3.93 -7.69 -21.53
CA GLN A 61 3.62 -9.10 -21.74
C GLN A 61 4.38 -9.67 -22.96
N LEU A 62 4.84 -10.91 -22.85
CA LEU A 62 5.63 -11.56 -23.91
C LEU A 62 4.91 -11.65 -25.27
N ILE A 63 3.61 -11.99 -25.26
CA ILE A 63 2.84 -12.23 -26.49
C ILE A 63 2.71 -10.97 -27.35
N HIS A 64 2.58 -9.82 -26.73
CA HIS A 64 2.49 -8.55 -27.43
C HIS A 64 3.85 -8.18 -28.05
N ARG A 65 4.99 -8.42 -27.38
CA ARG A 65 6.34 -8.22 -27.95
C ARG A 65 6.55 -9.07 -29.18
N ILE A 66 6.10 -10.33 -29.12
CA ILE A 66 6.09 -11.24 -30.28
C ILE A 66 5.27 -10.61 -31.40
N ARG A 67 4.03 -10.19 -31.16
CA ARG A 67 3.17 -9.53 -32.16
C ARG A 67 3.80 -8.26 -32.75
N LEU A 68 4.41 -7.41 -31.92
CA LEU A 68 5.10 -6.20 -32.36
C LEU A 68 6.28 -6.54 -33.29
N SER A 69 6.97 -7.67 -33.06
CA SER A 69 8.03 -8.16 -33.94
C SER A 69 7.53 -8.65 -35.31
N HIS A 70 6.21 -8.78 -35.51
CA HIS A 70 5.60 -9.12 -36.79
C HIS A 70 5.09 -7.90 -37.58
N VAL A 71 5.12 -6.68 -37.02
CA VAL A 71 4.62 -5.48 -37.69
C VAL A 71 5.42 -5.14 -38.95
N CYS A 72 6.73 -4.99 -38.82
CA CYS A 72 7.63 -4.77 -39.95
C CYS A 72 9.06 -5.24 -39.62
N ARG A 73 9.94 -5.29 -40.62
CA ARG A 73 11.34 -5.72 -40.46
C ARG A 73 12.13 -4.86 -39.49
N GLN A 74 11.94 -3.54 -39.54
CA GLN A 74 12.64 -2.61 -38.66
C GLN A 74 12.23 -2.83 -37.19
N TRP A 75 10.93 -2.99 -36.92
CA TRP A 75 10.43 -3.26 -35.57
C TRP A 75 10.97 -4.58 -35.03
N ARG A 76 10.97 -5.62 -35.87
CA ARG A 76 11.59 -6.90 -35.53
C ARG A 76 13.07 -6.74 -35.20
N ALA A 77 13.84 -6.07 -36.05
CA ALA A 77 15.27 -5.89 -35.86
C ALA A 77 15.57 -5.17 -34.53
N ILE A 78 14.83 -4.11 -34.21
CA ILE A 78 14.97 -3.36 -32.95
C ILE A 78 14.61 -4.25 -31.75
N LEU A 79 13.44 -4.89 -31.77
CA LEU A 79 13.00 -5.76 -30.68
C LEU A 79 14.00 -6.90 -30.44
N VAL A 80 14.44 -7.57 -31.51
CA VAL A 80 15.34 -8.72 -31.44
C VAL A 80 16.75 -8.35 -30.96
N SER A 81 17.27 -7.18 -31.35
CA SER A 81 18.61 -6.73 -30.98
C SER A 81 18.71 -6.06 -29.60
N THR A 82 17.57 -5.68 -29.01
CA THR A 82 17.57 -4.95 -27.73
C THR A 82 17.28 -5.88 -26.54
N SER A 83 18.33 -6.42 -25.92
CA SER A 83 18.25 -7.34 -24.77
C SER A 83 17.39 -6.81 -23.60
N SER A 84 17.52 -5.52 -23.28
CA SER A 84 16.79 -4.88 -22.18
C SER A 84 15.26 -4.93 -22.32
N LEU A 85 14.72 -5.20 -23.51
CA LEU A 85 13.29 -5.39 -23.72
C LEU A 85 12.80 -6.79 -23.33
N TRP A 86 13.69 -7.74 -23.05
CA TRP A 86 13.36 -9.15 -22.76
C TRP A 86 13.65 -9.56 -21.33
N THR A 87 14.16 -8.66 -20.49
CA THR A 87 14.56 -8.93 -19.09
C THR A 87 13.39 -9.28 -18.16
N LYS A 88 12.17 -8.85 -18.51
CA LYS A 88 10.97 -9.10 -17.68
C LYS A 88 10.27 -10.41 -18.03
N LEU A 89 10.62 -11.49 -17.33
CA LEU A 89 10.11 -12.84 -17.52
C LEU A 89 8.78 -13.04 -16.78
N GLU A 90 7.72 -13.43 -17.47
CA GLU A 90 6.43 -13.77 -16.85
C GLU A 90 6.16 -15.26 -17.02
N VAL A 91 6.47 -16.03 -15.98
CA VAL A 91 6.15 -17.46 -15.87
C VAL A 91 4.74 -17.58 -15.30
N ASN A 92 3.74 -17.39 -16.16
CA ASN A 92 2.33 -17.57 -15.83
C ASN A 92 1.95 -19.07 -15.86
N HIS A 93 0.93 -19.42 -15.08
CA HIS A 93 0.38 -20.76 -15.13
C HIS A 93 -0.39 -20.99 -16.44
N VAL A 94 0.00 -22.05 -17.15
CA VAL A 94 -0.79 -22.63 -18.23
C VAL A 94 -1.63 -23.75 -17.60
N TYR A 95 -2.95 -23.64 -17.66
CA TYR A 95 -3.87 -24.67 -17.15
C TYR A 95 -3.66 -26.01 -17.85
N GLN A 96 -2.73 -26.84 -17.35
CA GLN A 96 -2.40 -28.13 -17.93
C GLN A 96 -3.59 -29.10 -17.94
N SER A 97 -4.46 -29.06 -16.92
CA SER A 97 -5.66 -29.92 -16.86
C SER A 97 -6.61 -29.79 -18.07
N SER A 98 -6.43 -28.78 -18.92
CA SER A 98 -7.19 -28.60 -20.18
C SER A 98 -6.32 -28.24 -21.39
N CYS A 99 -5.01 -28.10 -21.23
CA CYS A 99 -4.13 -27.68 -22.32
C CYS A 99 -3.51 -28.90 -23.00
N GLU A 100 -3.59 -28.94 -24.32
CA GLU A 100 -2.87 -29.93 -25.12
C GLU A 100 -1.35 -29.79 -24.85
N PRO A 101 -0.59 -30.90 -24.75
CA PRO A 101 0.86 -30.87 -24.53
C PRO A 101 1.61 -29.89 -25.44
N LYS A 102 1.18 -29.77 -26.70
CA LYS A 102 1.73 -28.82 -27.68
C LYS A 102 1.63 -27.36 -27.25
N MET A 103 0.55 -26.97 -26.56
CA MET A 103 0.40 -25.59 -26.06
C MET A 103 1.43 -25.29 -24.98
N PHE A 104 1.72 -26.27 -24.11
CA PHE A 104 2.74 -26.15 -23.10
C PHE A 104 4.14 -26.09 -23.70
N ASP A 105 4.44 -26.92 -24.71
CA ASP A 105 5.72 -26.86 -25.43
C ASP A 105 5.92 -25.51 -26.15
N ASN A 106 4.87 -24.98 -26.78
CA ASN A 106 4.90 -23.64 -27.37
C ASN A 106 5.17 -22.55 -26.33
N TYR A 107 4.58 -22.70 -25.14
CA TYR A 107 4.80 -21.80 -24.03
C TYR A 107 6.24 -21.86 -23.51
N LEU A 108 6.78 -23.07 -23.28
CA LEU A 108 8.19 -23.26 -22.91
C LEU A 108 9.14 -22.68 -23.97
N SER A 109 8.83 -22.86 -25.25
CA SER A 109 9.59 -22.28 -26.36
C SER A 109 9.60 -20.75 -26.33
N CYS A 110 8.47 -20.12 -25.97
CA CYS A 110 8.39 -18.68 -25.79
C CYS A 110 9.25 -18.20 -24.60
N ILE A 111 9.20 -18.91 -23.46
CA ILE A 111 10.03 -18.60 -22.28
C ILE A 111 11.52 -18.75 -22.62
N ARG A 112 11.92 -19.83 -23.31
CA ARG A 112 13.29 -20.05 -23.77
C ARG A 112 13.75 -18.96 -24.72
N MET A 113 12.94 -18.62 -25.72
CA MET A 113 13.22 -17.51 -26.64
C MET A 113 13.43 -16.21 -25.87
N GLN A 114 12.58 -15.89 -24.90
CA GLN A 114 12.72 -14.69 -24.10
C GLN A 114 14.03 -14.69 -23.29
N HIS A 115 14.33 -15.80 -22.62
CA HIS A 115 15.56 -15.97 -21.87
C HIS A 115 16.80 -15.76 -22.75
N ASP A 116 16.80 -16.32 -23.97
CA ASP A 116 17.89 -16.21 -24.93
C ASP A 116 18.06 -14.78 -25.44
N ARG A 117 16.96 -14.08 -25.70
CA ARG A 117 16.98 -12.69 -26.15
C ARG A 117 17.42 -11.71 -25.07
N ALA A 118 17.23 -12.04 -23.79
CA ALA A 118 17.73 -11.23 -22.69
C ALA A 118 19.27 -11.26 -22.60
N GLY A 119 19.98 -12.16 -23.30
CA GLY A 119 21.44 -12.24 -23.28
C GLY A 119 21.95 -12.55 -21.87
N ASP A 120 22.89 -11.75 -21.36
CA ASP A 120 23.44 -11.87 -19.99
C ASP A 120 22.80 -10.88 -18.99
N GLU A 121 21.79 -10.12 -19.41
CA GLU A 121 21.14 -9.12 -18.56
C GLU A 121 20.48 -9.76 -17.33
N LEU A 122 20.36 -8.98 -16.25
CA LEU A 122 19.59 -9.40 -15.08
C LEU A 122 18.09 -9.45 -15.39
N LEU A 123 17.40 -10.41 -14.79
CA LEU A 123 16.01 -10.74 -15.05
C LEU A 123 15.09 -10.26 -13.92
N ASP A 124 13.93 -9.74 -14.33
CA ASP A 124 12.80 -9.43 -13.46
C ASP A 124 11.72 -10.47 -13.68
N VAL A 125 11.57 -11.38 -12.72
CA VAL A 125 10.77 -12.60 -12.87
C VAL A 125 9.47 -12.47 -12.09
N LYS A 126 8.35 -12.62 -12.79
CA LYS A 126 7.04 -12.88 -12.19
C LYS A 126 6.71 -14.35 -12.39
N TRP A 127 6.54 -15.09 -11.31
CA TRP A 127 6.28 -16.51 -11.35
C TRP A 127 4.99 -16.86 -10.63
N ALA A 128 3.96 -17.24 -11.38
CA ALA A 128 2.71 -17.72 -10.82
C ALA A 128 2.71 -19.25 -10.76
N ILE A 129 2.77 -19.78 -9.54
CA ILE A 129 2.72 -21.19 -9.18
C ILE A 129 1.29 -21.50 -8.74
N THR A 130 0.47 -22.11 -9.59
CA THR A 130 -0.91 -22.47 -9.28
C THR A 130 -1.17 -23.98 -9.34
N GLY A 131 -0.84 -24.70 -8.27
CA GLY A 131 -1.37 -26.04 -7.98
C GLY A 131 -0.95 -27.20 -8.89
N TYR A 132 -1.56 -28.37 -8.63
CA TYR A 132 -1.22 -29.76 -9.03
C TYR A 132 -0.40 -30.06 -10.30
N ASP A 133 -0.31 -29.19 -11.30
CA ASP A 133 0.37 -29.48 -12.57
C ASP A 133 1.61 -28.61 -12.83
N ASP A 134 1.96 -27.66 -11.95
CA ASP A 134 3.27 -26.99 -11.97
C ASP A 134 4.44 -27.92 -11.57
N ARG A 135 4.14 -29.21 -11.38
CA ARG A 135 5.08 -30.32 -11.26
C ARG A 135 5.88 -30.58 -12.54
N ASP A 136 5.64 -29.84 -13.62
CA ASP A 136 6.38 -30.04 -14.84
C ASP A 136 7.85 -29.67 -14.64
N ILE A 137 8.65 -30.69 -14.33
CA ILE A 137 10.09 -30.62 -14.14
C ILE A 137 10.75 -29.93 -15.33
N ARG A 138 10.14 -29.92 -16.52
CA ARG A 138 10.64 -29.20 -17.70
C ARG A 138 10.66 -27.69 -17.50
N MET A 139 9.71 -27.10 -16.75
CA MET A 139 9.76 -25.67 -16.43
C MET A 139 10.91 -25.36 -15.48
N LEU A 140 11.07 -26.16 -14.42
CA LEU A 140 12.19 -26.01 -13.49
C LEU A 140 13.54 -26.26 -14.18
N GLN A 141 13.62 -27.26 -15.04
CA GLN A 141 14.78 -27.52 -15.91
C GLN A 141 15.06 -26.32 -16.80
N LEU A 142 14.04 -25.74 -17.45
CA LEU A 142 14.20 -24.54 -18.27
C LEU A 142 14.69 -23.32 -17.46
N LEU A 143 14.23 -23.15 -16.23
CA LEU A 143 14.72 -22.08 -15.34
C LEU A 143 16.10 -22.40 -14.75
N ASN A 144 16.48 -23.67 -14.65
CA ASN A 144 17.81 -24.08 -14.24
C ASN A 144 18.81 -24.06 -15.42
N GLU A 145 18.33 -24.16 -16.65
CA GLU A 145 19.12 -23.97 -17.85
C GLU A 145 19.77 -22.57 -17.81
N LYS A 146 21.02 -22.50 -18.31
CA LYS A 146 21.75 -21.25 -18.54
C LYS A 146 21.89 -20.34 -17.29
N ASP A 147 21.98 -20.95 -16.11
CA ASP A 147 22.14 -20.24 -14.85
C ASP A 147 21.07 -19.16 -14.60
N SER A 148 19.82 -19.38 -15.08
CA SER A 148 18.82 -18.31 -15.06
C SER A 148 18.62 -17.72 -13.66
N PHE A 149 18.59 -18.56 -12.61
CA PHE A 149 18.44 -18.10 -11.22
C PHE A 149 19.54 -17.14 -10.77
N ARG A 150 20.77 -17.28 -11.27
CA ARG A 150 21.87 -16.36 -10.97
C ARG A 150 21.62 -14.97 -11.54
N ARG A 151 20.81 -14.86 -12.58
CA ARG A 151 20.47 -13.61 -13.22
C ARG A 151 19.26 -12.94 -12.61
N TRP A 152 18.55 -13.57 -11.67
CA TRP A 152 17.33 -13.00 -11.10
C TRP A 152 17.68 -11.83 -10.18
N ARG A 153 17.15 -10.65 -10.52
CA ARG A 153 17.30 -9.41 -9.74
C ARG A 153 16.05 -9.12 -8.94
N THR A 154 14.89 -9.15 -9.59
CA THR A 154 13.61 -9.00 -8.90
C THR A 154 12.76 -10.23 -9.13
N VAL A 155 12.13 -10.74 -8.08
CA VAL A 155 11.32 -11.95 -8.14
C VAL A 155 9.98 -11.67 -7.48
N GLU A 156 8.91 -11.95 -8.18
CA GLU A 156 7.54 -11.87 -7.67
C GLU A 156 6.86 -13.22 -7.84
N ILE A 157 6.66 -13.93 -6.73
CA ILE A 157 6.10 -15.28 -6.72
C ILE A 157 4.64 -15.22 -6.27
N TYR A 158 3.73 -15.79 -7.07
CA TYR A 158 2.32 -15.90 -6.75
C TYR A 158 1.96 -17.36 -6.52
N PHE A 159 1.24 -17.66 -5.45
CA PHE A 159 0.77 -19.02 -5.14
C PHE A 159 -0.76 -19.07 -5.10
N ASP A 160 -1.37 -19.99 -5.84
CA ASP A 160 -2.83 -20.21 -5.78
C ASP A 160 -3.21 -21.20 -4.67
N GLU A 161 -3.85 -20.67 -3.64
CA GLU A 161 -4.31 -21.34 -2.41
C GLU A 161 -5.18 -22.57 -2.68
N LYS A 162 -6.07 -22.51 -3.67
CA LYS A 162 -7.17 -23.49 -3.81
C LYS A 162 -6.72 -24.85 -4.32
N LYS A 163 -5.50 -24.93 -4.80
CA LYS A 163 -4.96 -26.08 -5.50
C LYS A 163 -3.60 -26.50 -4.98
N PHE A 164 -3.12 -25.83 -3.93
CA PHE A 164 -1.85 -26.19 -3.34
C PHE A 164 -2.02 -27.50 -2.57
N ALA A 165 -1.10 -28.41 -2.81
CA ALA A 165 -1.08 -29.71 -2.19
C ALA A 165 0.35 -29.91 -1.64
N PRO A 166 0.52 -30.33 -0.37
CA PRO A 166 1.72 -30.08 0.45
C PRO A 166 2.95 -30.95 0.10
N TRP A 167 3.12 -31.35 -1.16
CA TRP A 167 4.03 -32.44 -1.54
C TRP A 167 5.41 -32.00 -2.07
N TYR A 168 5.77 -30.72 -1.99
CA TYR A 168 7.12 -30.27 -2.37
C TYR A 168 8.10 -30.53 -1.22
N SER A 169 9.11 -31.34 -1.48
CA SER A 169 10.23 -31.56 -0.56
C SER A 169 11.35 -30.57 -0.86
N GLU A 170 12.06 -30.09 0.16
CA GLU A 170 13.27 -29.28 -0.05
C GLU A 170 14.32 -29.98 -0.92
N SER A 171 14.30 -31.32 -0.95
CA SER A 171 15.21 -32.15 -1.75
C SER A 171 15.10 -31.92 -3.26
N ASP A 172 13.99 -31.37 -3.75
CA ASP A 172 13.76 -31.18 -5.18
C ASP A 172 14.55 -29.97 -5.74
N TYR A 173 15.19 -29.18 -4.86
CA TYR A 173 15.83 -27.92 -5.20
C TYR A 173 17.25 -27.75 -4.58
N PRO A 174 18.16 -28.73 -4.72
CA PRO A 174 19.41 -28.72 -3.95
C PRO A 174 20.37 -27.57 -4.34
N ASN A 175 20.17 -26.93 -5.50
CA ASN A 175 21.14 -25.99 -6.08
C ASN A 175 20.55 -24.63 -6.49
N LEU A 176 19.35 -24.27 -6.01
CA LEU A 176 18.81 -22.93 -6.30
C LEU A 176 19.62 -21.88 -5.56
N ALA A 177 20.30 -21.00 -6.29
CA ALA A 177 21.01 -19.85 -5.74
C ALA A 177 20.63 -18.57 -6.47
N PHE A 178 20.44 -17.49 -5.71
CA PHE A 178 20.03 -16.19 -6.24
C PHE A 178 21.05 -15.06 -5.95
N PRO A 179 22.32 -15.18 -6.38
CA PRO A 179 23.43 -14.26 -6.08
C PRO A 179 23.21 -12.78 -6.45
N ASN A 180 22.22 -12.47 -7.29
CA ASN A 180 21.90 -11.12 -7.72
C ASN A 180 20.52 -10.63 -7.28
N LEU A 181 19.85 -11.34 -6.38
CA LEU A 181 18.51 -10.97 -5.92
C LEU A 181 18.54 -9.69 -5.09
N GLU A 182 17.86 -8.66 -5.58
CA GLU A 182 17.72 -7.35 -4.95
C GLU A 182 16.33 -7.13 -4.33
N SER A 183 15.30 -7.74 -4.90
CA SER A 183 13.92 -7.60 -4.43
C SER A 183 13.14 -8.90 -4.55
N LEU A 184 12.50 -9.31 -3.46
CA LEU A 184 11.61 -10.47 -3.42
C LEU A 184 10.19 -10.04 -3.04
N THR A 185 9.21 -10.46 -3.81
CA THR A 185 7.78 -10.31 -3.49
C THR A 185 7.12 -11.68 -3.52
N VAL A 186 6.43 -12.04 -2.45
CA VAL A 186 5.72 -13.30 -2.30
C VAL A 186 4.25 -12.99 -2.03
N ILE A 187 3.37 -13.52 -2.86
CA ILE A 187 1.92 -13.31 -2.78
C ILE A 187 1.30 -14.70 -2.69
N SER A 188 1.00 -15.15 -1.47
CA SER A 188 0.61 -16.53 -1.15
C SER A 188 -0.20 -16.58 0.13
N CYS A 189 -1.00 -17.60 0.42
CA CYS A 189 -1.36 -17.87 1.84
C CYS A 189 -0.33 -18.73 2.59
N ILE A 190 0.57 -19.42 1.89
CA ILE A 190 1.45 -20.43 2.48
C ILE A 190 2.90 -20.16 2.05
N LEU A 191 3.85 -20.21 2.98
CA LEU A 191 5.27 -20.13 2.64
C LEU A 191 5.67 -21.46 2.00
N HIS A 192 6.11 -21.39 0.75
CA HIS A 192 6.51 -22.54 -0.03
C HIS A 192 7.95 -22.96 0.31
N PRO A 193 8.35 -24.23 0.17
CA PRO A 193 9.74 -24.69 0.38
C PRO A 193 10.80 -23.89 -0.39
N ILE A 194 10.42 -23.26 -1.50
CA ILE A 194 11.30 -22.33 -2.25
C ILE A 194 11.79 -21.17 -1.37
N MET A 195 11.05 -20.80 -0.33
CA MET A 195 11.45 -19.77 0.63
C MET A 195 12.66 -20.20 1.46
N SER A 196 12.74 -21.48 1.84
CA SER A 196 13.94 -22.06 2.45
C SER A 196 15.13 -22.00 1.48
N ALA A 197 14.90 -22.31 0.21
CA ALA A 197 15.94 -22.20 -0.82
C ALA A 197 16.42 -20.75 -1.02
N ILE A 198 15.50 -19.79 -1.06
CA ILE A 198 15.82 -18.36 -1.17
C ILE A 198 16.57 -17.89 0.08
N ASP A 199 16.10 -18.23 1.29
CA ASP A 199 16.76 -17.85 2.55
C ASP A 199 18.20 -18.37 2.63
N ARG A 200 18.41 -19.66 2.29
CA ARG A 200 19.74 -20.27 2.25
C ARG A 200 20.70 -19.61 1.27
N THR A 201 20.17 -19.00 0.22
CA THR A 201 20.98 -18.41 -0.86
C THR A 201 20.81 -16.91 -0.97
N THR A 202 20.28 -16.31 0.11
CA THR A 202 20.12 -14.87 0.17
C THR A 202 21.47 -14.19 0.17
N THR A 203 21.49 -13.04 -0.49
CA THR A 203 22.69 -12.29 -0.78
C THR A 203 22.68 -10.99 -0.03
N SER A 204 23.86 -10.41 0.16
CA SER A 204 24.00 -9.03 0.63
C SER A 204 23.39 -7.98 -0.31
N LYS A 205 22.96 -8.36 -1.52
CA LYS A 205 22.28 -7.46 -2.46
C LYS A 205 20.77 -7.37 -2.22
N LEU A 206 20.19 -8.28 -1.43
CA LEU A 206 18.74 -8.28 -1.17
C LEU A 206 18.36 -7.07 -0.32
N LYS A 207 17.71 -6.07 -0.94
CA LYS A 207 17.35 -4.81 -0.28
C LYS A 207 15.90 -4.75 0.15
N SER A 208 15.02 -5.52 -0.49
CA SER A 208 13.57 -5.41 -0.31
C SER A 208 12.89 -6.77 -0.28
N ILE A 209 12.04 -6.98 0.72
CA ILE A 209 11.15 -8.14 0.81
C ILE A 209 9.72 -7.67 1.01
N SER A 210 8.80 -8.25 0.24
CA SER A 210 7.36 -8.05 0.41
C SER A 210 6.63 -9.38 0.47
N MET A 211 5.96 -9.70 1.57
CA MET A 211 5.16 -10.90 1.74
C MET A 211 3.69 -10.53 1.99
N ASN A 212 2.85 -10.77 1.00
CA ASN A 212 1.40 -10.66 1.13
C ASN A 212 0.84 -12.06 1.36
N ALA A 213 0.72 -12.42 2.64
CA ALA A 213 0.21 -13.72 2.99
C ALA A 213 -0.72 -13.73 4.18
N LYS A 214 -1.94 -14.22 3.96
CA LYS A 214 -3.03 -14.11 4.95
C LYS A 214 -2.91 -15.13 6.08
N ASP A 215 -2.27 -16.27 5.82
CA ASP A 215 -2.27 -17.41 6.74
C ASP A 215 -0.86 -17.76 7.25
N LEU A 216 0.12 -16.87 7.09
CA LEU A 216 1.42 -17.13 7.69
C LEU A 216 1.36 -16.93 9.18
N SER A 217 1.78 -17.97 9.91
CA SER A 217 2.13 -17.75 11.29
C SER A 217 3.39 -16.86 11.32
N PRO A 218 3.50 -15.95 12.29
CA PRO A 218 4.71 -15.17 12.51
C PRO A 218 5.94 -16.05 12.72
N TYR A 219 5.74 -17.24 13.28
CA TYR A 219 6.79 -18.25 13.43
C TYR A 219 7.34 -18.71 12.07
N ASP A 220 6.48 -18.86 11.06
CA ASP A 220 6.94 -19.24 9.71
C ASP A 220 7.74 -18.10 9.08
N VAL A 221 7.28 -16.86 9.20
CA VAL A 221 8.03 -15.70 8.70
C VAL A 221 9.42 -15.65 9.33
N ASP A 222 9.50 -15.76 10.66
CA ASP A 222 10.77 -15.79 11.37
C ASP A 222 11.65 -16.96 10.91
N ARG A 223 11.08 -18.16 10.79
CA ARG A 223 11.79 -19.37 10.41
C ARG A 223 12.37 -19.28 8.99
N TYR A 224 11.62 -18.73 8.05
CA TYR A 224 11.99 -18.71 6.64
C TYR A 224 12.71 -17.43 6.22
N CYS A 225 12.73 -16.38 7.05
CA CYS A 225 13.29 -15.10 6.64
C CYS A 225 14.44 -14.62 7.51
N GLN A 226 14.89 -15.40 8.49
CA GLN A 226 15.87 -14.92 9.46
C GLN A 226 17.14 -14.38 8.80
N LYS A 227 17.74 -15.14 7.87
CA LYS A 227 18.96 -14.71 7.17
C LYS A 227 18.66 -13.61 6.17
N MET A 228 17.49 -13.69 5.53
CA MET A 228 17.02 -12.66 4.63
C MET A 228 16.95 -11.27 5.27
N ILE A 229 16.43 -11.17 6.49
CA ILE A 229 16.17 -9.88 7.14
C ILE A 229 17.47 -9.17 7.53
N GLU A 230 18.58 -9.88 7.74
CA GLU A 230 19.89 -9.28 8.05
C GLU A 230 20.45 -8.37 6.94
N HIS A 231 19.91 -8.48 5.71
CA HIS A 231 20.43 -7.74 4.56
C HIS A 231 19.46 -6.68 4.00
N ILE A 232 18.20 -6.68 4.42
CA ILE A 232 17.17 -5.82 3.81
C ILE A 232 17.09 -4.43 4.45
N SER A 233 16.71 -3.44 3.66
CA SER A 233 16.36 -2.09 4.16
C SER A 233 14.84 -1.86 4.18
N ARG A 234 14.09 -2.59 3.34
CA ARG A 234 12.64 -2.49 3.20
C ARG A 234 11.97 -3.82 3.45
N TYR A 235 11.03 -3.82 4.38
CA TYR A 235 10.28 -5.01 4.80
C TYR A 235 8.78 -4.73 4.67
N SER A 236 8.03 -5.58 3.98
CA SER A 236 6.60 -5.38 3.74
C SER A 236 5.81 -6.66 3.95
N ILE A 237 5.20 -6.88 5.12
CA ILE A 237 4.57 -8.16 5.45
C ILE A 237 3.12 -8.00 5.96
N ARG A 238 2.18 -8.79 5.41
CA ARG A 238 0.80 -8.82 5.90
C ARG A 238 0.57 -9.84 7.02
N VAL A 239 1.41 -9.81 8.05
CA VAL A 239 1.45 -10.79 9.15
C VAL A 239 1.83 -10.05 10.44
N ASN A 240 1.51 -10.64 11.59
CA ASN A 240 1.94 -10.16 12.91
C ASN A 240 3.47 -10.13 13.05
N VAL A 241 3.99 -9.07 13.64
CA VAL A 241 5.44 -8.84 13.83
C VAL A 241 5.79 -8.98 15.32
N TYR A 242 6.16 -10.19 15.76
CA TYR A 242 6.44 -10.43 17.18
C TYR A 242 7.86 -10.13 17.63
N LYS A 243 8.81 -10.03 16.70
CA LYS A 243 10.22 -9.83 17.02
C LYS A 243 10.70 -8.41 16.71
N PRO A 244 11.72 -7.93 17.45
CA PRO A 244 12.44 -6.72 17.07
C PRO A 244 12.97 -6.83 15.64
N MET A 245 12.78 -5.77 14.86
CA MET A 245 13.36 -5.70 13.52
C MET A 245 14.89 -5.51 13.60
N PRO A 246 15.68 -6.13 12.70
CA PRO A 246 17.10 -5.85 12.60
C PRO A 246 17.38 -4.37 12.32
N PRO A 247 18.53 -3.84 12.81
CA PRO A 247 18.83 -2.41 12.78
C PRO A 247 18.92 -1.81 11.37
N ASN A 248 19.15 -2.64 10.36
CA ASN A 248 19.20 -2.27 8.95
C ASN A 248 17.81 -2.01 8.32
N VAL A 249 16.72 -2.43 8.96
CA VAL A 249 15.36 -2.23 8.45
C VAL A 249 14.88 -0.82 8.77
N THR A 250 14.83 0.06 7.77
CA THR A 250 14.41 1.46 7.96
C THR A 250 12.93 1.66 7.63
N THR A 251 12.33 0.75 6.86
CA THR A 251 10.94 0.84 6.42
C THR A 251 10.20 -0.48 6.62
N VAL A 252 9.07 -0.43 7.33
CA VAL A 252 8.17 -1.58 7.54
C VAL A 252 6.76 -1.26 7.04
N PHE A 253 6.26 -2.08 6.12
CA PHE A 253 4.84 -2.09 5.74
C PHE A 253 4.19 -3.31 6.39
N ALA A 254 3.16 -3.14 7.23
CA ALA A 254 2.51 -4.29 7.84
C ALA A 254 0.99 -4.25 7.81
N GLU A 255 0.34 -5.42 7.73
CA GLU A 255 -1.12 -5.56 7.87
C GLU A 255 -1.46 -6.50 9.02
N GLY A 256 -2.36 -6.10 9.91
CA GLY A 256 -2.80 -6.88 11.05
C GLY A 256 -1.83 -6.89 12.23
N ALA A 257 -0.70 -6.18 12.16
CA ALA A 257 0.42 -6.49 13.01
C ALA A 257 0.26 -6.08 14.49
N LEU A 258 0.63 -7.02 15.36
CA LEU A 258 1.12 -6.75 16.71
C LEU A 258 2.56 -6.27 16.60
N ILE A 259 2.95 -5.19 17.28
CA ILE A 259 4.31 -4.63 17.29
C ILE A 259 4.82 -4.70 18.72
N ALA A 260 5.85 -5.51 18.96
CA ALA A 260 6.43 -5.67 20.29
C ALA A 260 7.70 -4.81 20.51
N ASP A 261 8.52 -4.59 19.48
CA ASP A 261 9.75 -3.82 19.57
C ASP A 261 10.18 -3.24 18.20
N PRO A 262 10.24 -1.92 18.00
CA PRO A 262 10.42 -1.28 16.69
C PRO A 262 11.84 -0.76 16.43
N ASN A 263 12.83 -1.17 17.22
CA ASN A 263 14.13 -0.50 17.23
C ASN A 263 14.72 -0.28 15.81
N ASN A 264 14.99 1.00 15.47
CA ASN A 264 15.60 1.52 14.24
C ASN A 264 14.72 1.73 12.99
N VAL A 265 13.42 1.46 13.04
CA VAL A 265 12.55 1.70 11.87
C VAL A 265 12.10 3.16 11.81
N GLU A 266 12.57 3.90 10.80
CA GLU A 266 12.23 5.33 10.58
C GLU A 266 10.79 5.53 10.07
N PHE A 267 10.29 4.59 9.26
CA PHE A 267 9.00 4.69 8.61
C PHE A 267 8.17 3.40 8.70
N TYR A 268 7.04 3.50 9.41
CA TYR A 268 6.03 2.45 9.43
C TYR A 268 4.84 2.81 8.54
N ARG A 269 4.45 1.89 7.65
CA ARG A 269 3.16 1.92 6.96
C ARG A 269 2.28 0.74 7.37
N LEU A 270 1.41 0.99 8.33
CA LEU A 270 0.61 -0.05 8.98
C LEU A 270 -0.82 -0.11 8.42
N MET A 271 -1.43 -1.29 8.38
CA MET A 271 -2.84 -1.49 8.07
C MET A 271 -3.44 -2.34 9.19
N TYR A 272 -4.44 -1.85 9.93
CA TYR A 272 -5.06 -2.59 11.06
C TYR A 272 -4.03 -3.04 12.12
N CYS A 273 -3.48 -2.12 12.89
CA CYS A 273 -2.53 -2.49 13.95
C CYS A 273 -3.17 -2.51 15.33
N THR A 274 -2.74 -3.47 16.14
CA THR A 274 -3.14 -3.58 17.54
C THR A 274 -1.89 -3.51 18.42
N PHE A 275 -1.92 -2.69 19.45
CA PHE A 275 -0.92 -2.62 20.51
C PHE A 275 -1.50 -3.27 21.76
N GLN A 276 -0.82 -4.27 22.32
CA GLN A 276 -1.32 -5.11 23.42
C GLN A 276 -0.50 -5.02 24.72
N THR A 277 0.67 -4.38 24.67
CA THR A 277 1.53 -4.21 25.83
C THR A 277 2.02 -2.77 25.90
N VAL A 278 2.58 -2.36 27.05
CA VAL A 278 3.28 -1.07 27.17
C VAL A 278 4.39 -1.05 26.11
N THR A 279 4.24 -0.18 25.12
CA THR A 279 5.18 -0.09 24.00
C THR A 279 5.67 1.34 23.89
N LEU A 280 6.92 1.57 24.26
CA LEU A 280 7.64 2.80 23.95
C LEU A 280 8.24 2.62 22.55
N LEU A 281 7.74 3.38 21.57
CA LEU A 281 8.24 3.28 20.19
C LEU A 281 8.85 4.63 19.79
N HIS A 282 10.16 4.65 19.52
CA HIS A 282 10.85 5.85 19.03
C HIS A 282 10.67 6.05 17.51
N LEU A 283 9.42 6.19 17.06
CA LEU A 283 9.11 6.37 15.64
C LEU A 283 9.09 7.84 15.26
N THR A 284 9.83 8.25 14.23
CA THR A 284 9.76 9.62 13.70
C THR A 284 8.55 9.86 12.81
N LYS A 285 8.10 8.82 12.09
CA LYS A 285 6.96 8.89 11.17
C LYS A 285 6.15 7.59 11.16
N LEU A 286 4.83 7.70 11.32
CA LEU A 286 3.90 6.58 11.32
C LEU A 286 2.72 6.88 10.39
N THR A 287 2.60 6.10 9.32
CA THR A 287 1.46 6.17 8.39
C THR A 287 0.62 4.90 8.54
N VAL A 288 -0.49 4.98 9.25
CA VAL A 288 -1.44 3.86 9.40
C VAL A 288 -2.57 3.99 8.40
N LEU A 289 -2.59 3.22 7.32
CA LEU A 289 -3.64 3.33 6.29
C LEU A 289 -5.06 2.99 6.76
N ASN A 290 -5.21 2.43 7.96
CA ASN A 290 -6.51 2.00 8.46
C ASN A 290 -6.62 2.32 9.97
N MET A 291 -6.81 1.34 10.82
CA MET A 291 -7.03 1.54 12.26
C MET A 291 -5.77 1.29 13.10
N VAL A 292 -5.49 2.18 14.06
CA VAL A 292 -4.68 1.93 15.25
C VAL A 292 -5.60 1.48 16.37
N ARG A 293 -5.31 0.36 17.00
CA ARG A 293 -6.02 -0.12 18.19
C ARG A 293 -5.02 -0.30 19.33
N VAL A 294 -5.31 0.21 20.52
CA VAL A 294 -4.53 -0.05 21.74
C VAL A 294 -5.45 -0.74 22.75
N GLN A 295 -5.02 -1.87 23.29
CA GLN A 295 -5.83 -2.72 24.17
C GLN A 295 -5.28 -2.77 25.59
N ASN A 296 -6.15 -3.03 26.56
CA ASN A 296 -5.81 -3.56 27.90
C ASN A 296 -4.71 -2.79 28.65
N SER A 297 -5.01 -1.60 29.17
CA SER A 297 -4.08 -0.83 30.02
C SER A 297 -2.70 -0.56 29.39
N SER A 298 -2.57 -0.72 28.08
CA SER A 298 -1.30 -0.53 27.39
C SER A 298 -1.02 0.95 27.22
N VAL A 299 0.20 1.34 27.55
CA VAL A 299 0.72 2.69 27.31
C VAL A 299 1.54 2.63 26.03
N VAL A 300 1.05 3.29 24.97
CA VAL A 300 1.82 3.47 23.74
C VAL A 300 2.38 4.90 23.75
N SER A 301 3.68 5.04 23.92
CA SER A 301 4.32 6.37 23.83
C SER A 301 5.22 6.42 22.59
N LEU A 302 5.00 7.47 21.79
CA LEU A 302 5.62 7.74 20.50
C LEU A 302 6.34 9.10 20.56
N PRO A 303 7.42 9.22 21.37
CA PRO A 303 8.01 10.51 21.72
C PRO A 303 8.67 11.26 20.55
N ALA A 304 8.93 10.57 19.43
CA ALA A 304 9.53 11.15 18.24
C ALA A 304 8.53 11.38 17.09
N LEU A 305 7.25 11.01 17.26
CA LEU A 305 6.31 10.95 16.15
C LEU A 305 5.85 12.34 15.74
N ARG A 306 6.28 12.78 14.54
CA ARG A 306 5.87 14.10 14.00
C ARG A 306 4.62 14.04 13.15
N THR A 307 4.37 12.93 12.45
CA THR A 307 3.20 12.79 11.58
C THR A 307 2.54 11.44 11.78
N LEU A 308 1.26 11.46 12.15
CA LEU A 308 0.36 10.32 12.21
C LEU A 308 -0.71 10.48 11.13
N ASP A 309 -0.71 9.59 10.14
CA ASP A 309 -1.81 9.49 9.18
C ASP A 309 -2.58 8.21 9.51
N CYS A 310 -3.83 8.32 9.97
CA CYS A 310 -4.63 7.16 10.29
C CYS A 310 -6.09 7.27 9.83
N MET A 311 -6.74 6.14 9.54
CA MET A 311 -8.19 6.15 9.32
C MET A 311 -8.92 6.25 10.66
N MET A 312 -8.41 5.61 11.71
CA MET A 312 -9.02 5.59 13.05
C MET A 312 -7.99 5.25 14.14
N VAL A 313 -8.16 5.82 15.34
CA VAL A 313 -7.49 5.37 16.58
C VAL A 313 -8.55 4.87 17.56
N THR A 314 -8.32 3.70 18.17
CA THR A 314 -9.22 3.10 19.16
C THR A 314 -8.40 2.70 20.38
N LEU A 315 -8.65 3.29 21.55
CA LEU A 315 -8.10 2.81 22.81
C LEU A 315 -9.18 1.98 23.54
N ARG A 316 -8.78 1.01 24.36
CA ARG A 316 -9.71 0.18 25.15
C ARG A 316 -9.23 0.06 26.59
N GLY A 317 -10.15 0.18 27.55
CA GLY A 317 -9.82 0.17 28.98
C GLY A 317 -9.01 1.41 29.36
N SER A 318 -7.97 1.24 30.18
CA SER A 318 -7.04 2.31 30.57
C SER A 318 -5.84 2.46 29.63
N ALA A 319 -5.99 2.07 28.36
CA ALA A 319 -4.95 2.25 27.36
C ALA A 319 -4.69 3.73 27.07
N THR A 320 -3.42 4.13 26.97
CA THR A 320 -2.99 5.50 26.64
C THR A 320 -2.19 5.52 25.34
N PHE A 321 -2.24 6.65 24.63
CA PHE A 321 -1.51 6.88 23.40
C PHE A 321 -0.89 8.29 23.43
N ASP A 322 0.40 8.34 23.75
CA ASP A 322 1.15 9.56 24.00
C ASP A 322 2.07 9.89 22.81
N THR A 323 2.00 11.12 22.31
CA THR A 323 2.72 11.60 21.11
C THR A 323 3.12 13.08 21.27
N PRO A 324 4.04 13.40 22.20
CA PRO A 324 4.27 14.77 22.67
C PRO A 324 4.80 15.74 21.60
N VAL A 325 5.38 15.23 20.50
CA VAL A 325 5.93 16.02 19.39
C VAL A 325 5.10 15.90 18.11
N LEU A 326 3.83 15.47 18.21
CA LEU A 326 2.97 15.30 17.05
C LEU A 326 2.65 16.64 16.38
N GLU A 327 3.22 16.85 15.21
CA GLU A 327 3.02 18.05 14.39
C GLU A 327 1.82 17.89 13.45
N LYS A 328 1.43 16.67 13.08
CA LYS A 328 0.35 16.43 12.12
C LYS A 328 -0.40 15.15 12.41
N LEU A 329 -1.72 15.26 12.62
CA LEU A 329 -2.65 14.13 12.75
C LEU A 329 -3.63 14.16 11.59
N ASN A 330 -3.58 13.19 10.67
CA ASN A 330 -4.53 13.04 9.57
C ASN A 330 -5.53 11.91 9.86
N LEU A 331 -6.83 12.18 9.76
CA LEU A 331 -7.93 11.23 10.00
C LEU A 331 -8.79 11.06 8.75
N ASP A 332 -8.69 9.92 8.03
CA ASP A 332 -9.34 9.70 6.69
C ASP A 332 -10.75 9.05 6.73
N SER A 333 -11.32 8.68 7.89
CA SER A 333 -12.73 8.24 7.93
C SER A 333 -13.46 8.34 9.29
N GLY A 334 -14.74 8.74 9.27
CA GLY A 334 -15.60 8.86 10.46
C GLY A 334 -16.75 7.83 10.58
N ARG A 335 -16.71 6.69 9.87
CA ARG A 335 -17.76 5.67 10.02
C ARG A 335 -17.49 4.84 11.28
N ASP A 336 -18.29 5.13 12.32
CA ASP A 336 -18.33 4.48 13.64
C ASP A 336 -17.19 4.82 14.61
N MET A 337 -17.04 6.12 14.88
CA MET A 337 -16.38 6.58 16.10
C MET A 337 -17.22 6.27 17.35
N ALA A 338 -16.94 5.15 17.99
CA ALA A 338 -17.01 5.02 19.44
C ALA A 338 -15.55 5.04 19.93
N ALA A 339 -14.96 6.23 19.97
CA ALA A 339 -13.62 6.41 20.51
C ALA A 339 -13.72 6.38 22.04
N MET A 340 -13.35 5.25 22.67
CA MET A 340 -12.94 5.28 24.07
C MET A 340 -11.47 5.71 24.10
N MET A 341 -11.16 6.86 24.70
CA MET A 341 -9.81 7.29 25.05
C MET A 341 -9.83 7.75 26.50
N VAL A 342 -8.94 7.17 27.31
CA VAL A 342 -8.63 7.61 28.67
C VAL A 342 -7.19 8.12 28.62
N ILE A 343 -6.96 9.38 28.98
CA ILE A 343 -5.60 9.90 29.18
C ILE A 343 -5.46 10.34 30.63
N ASP A 344 -4.54 9.63 31.27
CA ASP A 344 -3.90 9.77 32.57
C ASP A 344 -4.71 9.76 33.88
N SER A 345 -4.03 9.17 34.84
CA SER A 345 -4.41 8.80 36.19
C SER A 345 -4.89 9.99 37.05
N MET A 346 -6.21 10.05 37.26
CA MET A 346 -6.78 10.49 38.55
C MET A 346 -7.51 9.30 39.18
N PRO A 347 -7.21 8.92 40.43
CA PRO A 347 -7.97 7.90 41.13
C PRO A 347 -9.31 8.51 41.55
N LEU A 348 -10.40 8.10 40.93
CA LEU A 348 -11.73 8.30 41.50
C LEU A 348 -12.54 7.01 41.44
N TYR A 349 -12.38 6.26 42.54
CA TYR A 349 -13.37 5.47 43.27
C TYR A 349 -14.28 4.45 42.57
N ASN A 350 -14.34 3.29 43.23
CA ASN A 350 -15.28 2.19 43.06
C ASN A 350 -16.73 2.60 43.39
N ASP A 351 -17.66 1.89 42.75
CA ASP A 351 -19.06 1.67 43.09
C ASP A 351 -20.04 2.86 43.06
N ALA A 352 -20.70 3.05 41.91
CA ALA A 352 -22.14 3.34 41.86
C ALA A 352 -22.74 3.15 40.45
N ALA A 353 -23.68 2.19 40.35
CA ALA A 353 -24.88 2.15 39.50
C ALA A 353 -24.80 2.38 37.97
N ALA A 354 -25.41 1.45 37.25
CA ALA A 354 -25.37 1.19 35.82
C ALA A 354 -26.03 2.23 34.87
N HIS A 355 -26.21 3.49 35.27
CA HIS A 355 -26.69 4.57 34.38
C HIS A 355 -25.60 5.50 33.83
N ILE A 356 -24.34 5.34 34.27
CA ILE A 356 -23.18 6.09 33.78
C ILE A 356 -22.53 5.31 32.63
N ARG A 357 -23.18 5.26 31.46
CA ARG A 357 -22.65 4.59 30.24
C ARG A 357 -22.68 5.44 28.96
N ALA A 358 -22.96 6.74 29.04
CA ALA A 358 -23.07 7.60 27.86
C ALA A 358 -22.16 8.83 27.86
N GLU A 359 -21.43 9.08 28.95
CA GLU A 359 -20.60 10.26 29.09
C GLU A 359 -19.20 9.86 29.56
N LYS A 360 -18.21 10.38 28.85
CA LYS A 360 -16.77 10.37 29.15
C LYS A 360 -16.01 9.15 28.68
N ASP A 361 -15.72 9.19 27.38
CA ASP A 361 -14.39 8.89 26.89
C ASP A 361 -14.04 9.94 25.84
N CYS A 362 -12.95 10.68 26.06
CA CYS A 362 -12.58 11.83 25.22
C CYS A 362 -11.24 11.54 24.58
N LEU A 363 -11.17 11.74 23.26
CA LEU A 363 -9.92 11.74 22.52
C LEU A 363 -9.15 13.03 22.85
N TYR A 364 -8.31 13.00 23.88
CA TYR A 364 -7.38 14.08 24.16
C TYR A 364 -6.19 13.94 23.21
N VAL A 365 -6.14 14.73 22.13
CA VAL A 365 -4.92 14.84 21.33
C VAL A 365 -4.27 16.17 21.69
N PRO A 366 -3.19 16.17 22.49
CA PRO A 366 -2.44 17.38 22.77
C PRO A 366 -1.64 17.77 21.52
N LEU A 367 -2.31 18.38 20.55
CA LEU A 367 -1.66 19.03 19.41
C LEU A 367 -1.33 20.48 19.78
N THR A 368 -0.51 20.67 20.82
CA THR A 368 -0.15 22.01 21.30
C THR A 368 0.50 22.88 20.21
N HIS A 369 1.18 22.26 19.24
CA HIS A 369 1.79 22.94 18.10
C HIS A 369 1.49 22.28 16.74
N GLY A 370 0.61 21.27 16.72
CA GLY A 370 0.33 20.46 15.55
C GLY A 370 -0.92 20.85 14.75
N GLU A 371 -1.01 20.34 13.53
CA GLU A 371 -2.18 20.45 12.65
C GLU A 371 -3.03 19.18 12.71
N LEU A 372 -4.29 19.34 13.10
CA LEU A 372 -5.33 18.33 13.03
C LEU A 372 -5.97 18.37 11.64
N ILE A 373 -5.72 17.36 10.82
CA ILE A 373 -6.33 17.20 9.50
C ILE A 373 -7.42 16.14 9.58
N ILE A 374 -8.63 16.50 9.19
CA ILE A 374 -9.79 15.62 9.15
C ILE A 374 -10.25 15.55 7.69
N ASP A 375 -10.00 14.41 7.06
CA ASP A 375 -10.40 14.13 5.69
C ASP A 375 -11.63 13.20 5.65
N ARG A 376 -12.52 13.43 4.68
CA ARG A 376 -13.70 12.62 4.30
C ARG A 376 -14.79 12.28 5.35
N GLN A 377 -16.05 12.46 4.93
CA GLN A 377 -17.29 11.81 5.42
C GLN A 377 -17.51 11.73 6.94
N TRP A 378 -17.35 12.85 7.65
CA TRP A 378 -17.92 13.02 8.98
C TRP A 378 -19.33 13.60 8.88
N SER A 379 -20.25 13.14 9.72
CA SER A 379 -21.47 13.91 9.98
C SER A 379 -21.12 15.09 10.90
N ASN A 380 -21.66 16.26 10.64
CA ASN A 380 -21.34 17.49 11.39
C ASN A 380 -21.50 17.31 12.90
N ALA A 381 -22.60 16.68 13.36
CA ALA A 381 -22.80 16.36 14.78
C ALA A 381 -21.64 15.55 15.41
N LYS A 382 -21.05 14.59 14.68
CA LYS A 382 -19.91 13.79 15.18
C LYS A 382 -18.63 14.60 15.17
N LEU A 383 -18.40 15.39 14.12
CA LEU A 383 -17.23 16.24 14.03
C LEU A 383 -17.24 17.32 15.11
N ILE A 384 -18.36 18.00 15.31
CA ILE A 384 -18.54 19.01 16.37
C ILE A 384 -18.19 18.40 17.73
N LYS A 385 -18.78 17.25 18.05
CA LYS A 385 -18.49 16.53 19.31
C LYS A 385 -17.01 16.16 19.43
N PHE A 386 -16.36 15.79 18.33
CA PHE A 386 -14.93 15.49 18.31
C PHE A 386 -14.05 16.73 18.50
N LEU A 387 -14.41 17.85 17.89
CA LEU A 387 -13.72 19.13 18.04
C LEU A 387 -13.87 19.65 19.48
N GLU A 388 -15.05 19.47 20.09
CA GLU A 388 -15.24 19.69 21.52
C GLU A 388 -14.29 18.86 22.38
N TRP A 389 -13.97 17.64 21.97
CA TRP A 389 -13.04 16.78 22.69
C TRP A 389 -11.57 17.05 22.39
N SER A 390 -11.26 17.93 21.43
CA SER A 390 -9.90 18.29 21.02
C SER A 390 -9.55 19.75 21.35
N PRO A 391 -9.66 20.19 22.62
CA PRO A 391 -9.53 21.59 23.02
C PRO A 391 -8.19 22.25 22.64
N TYR A 392 -7.12 21.47 22.54
CA TYR A 392 -5.75 21.97 22.34
C TYR A 392 -5.32 22.02 20.88
N ALA A 393 -6.16 21.60 19.93
CA ALA A 393 -5.82 21.67 18.51
C ALA A 393 -5.80 23.13 18.03
N GLN A 394 -4.60 23.70 17.90
CA GLN A 394 -4.43 25.11 17.49
C GLN A 394 -4.66 25.32 15.99
N ARG A 395 -4.39 24.30 15.16
CA ARG A 395 -4.55 24.35 13.71
C ARG A 395 -5.41 23.19 13.25
N ILE A 396 -6.49 23.48 12.55
CA ILE A 396 -7.47 22.48 12.12
C ILE A 396 -7.66 22.60 10.60
N SER A 397 -7.56 21.49 9.90
CA SER A 397 -7.80 21.35 8.46
C SER A 397 -8.95 20.38 8.23
N LEU A 398 -10.08 20.86 7.68
CA LEU A 398 -11.29 20.08 7.43
C LEU A 398 -11.53 19.90 5.93
N SER A 399 -11.82 18.68 5.47
CA SER A 399 -12.31 18.42 4.11
C SER A 399 -13.82 18.13 4.12
N MET A 400 -14.61 19.05 3.58
CA MET A 400 -16.07 19.03 3.53
C MET A 400 -16.59 18.88 2.10
N ARG A 401 -17.76 18.23 1.95
CA ARG A 401 -18.36 18.00 0.61
C ARG A 401 -19.47 18.98 0.28
N LYS A 402 -20.17 19.51 1.29
CA LYS A 402 -21.32 20.41 1.11
C LYS A 402 -21.06 21.74 1.80
N GLU A 403 -21.59 22.82 1.23
CA GLU A 403 -21.56 24.16 1.84
C GLU A 403 -22.31 24.19 3.18
N SER A 404 -23.44 23.48 3.28
CA SER A 404 -24.24 23.39 4.52
C SER A 404 -23.44 22.87 5.70
N ASP A 405 -22.52 21.95 5.45
CA ASP A 405 -21.69 21.34 6.49
C ASP A 405 -20.72 22.35 7.10
N ILE A 406 -20.19 23.25 6.27
CA ILE A 406 -19.33 24.33 6.74
C ILE A 406 -20.13 25.34 7.55
N LYS A 407 -21.30 25.75 7.06
CA LYS A 407 -22.16 26.70 7.76
C LYS A 407 -22.50 26.17 9.15
N GLU A 408 -22.88 24.90 9.26
CA GLU A 408 -23.18 24.28 10.55
C GLU A 408 -21.96 24.30 11.50
N ILE A 409 -20.75 24.03 11.01
CA ILE A 409 -19.52 24.09 11.82
C ILE A 409 -19.17 25.52 12.24
N LEU A 410 -19.29 26.48 11.33
CA LEU A 410 -19.03 27.89 11.65
C LEU A 410 -20.09 28.45 12.60
N GLU A 411 -21.37 28.10 12.42
CA GLU A 411 -22.46 28.45 13.33
C GLU A 411 -22.25 27.81 14.70
N TYR A 412 -21.75 26.57 14.75
CA TYR A 412 -21.36 25.94 16.00
C TYR A 412 -20.27 26.76 16.72
N TYR A 413 -19.18 27.12 16.04
CA TYR A 413 -18.13 27.94 16.66
C TYR A 413 -18.64 29.34 17.04
N LEU A 414 -19.56 29.90 16.27
CA LEU A 414 -20.18 31.20 16.56
C LEU A 414 -21.14 31.14 17.74
N ASN A 415 -21.73 29.99 18.07
CA ASN A 415 -22.78 29.86 19.09
C ASN A 415 -22.37 29.01 20.30
N ARG A 416 -21.17 28.43 20.32
CA ARG A 416 -20.71 27.57 21.42
C ARG A 416 -20.79 28.31 22.77
N PRO A 417 -21.16 27.65 23.87
CA PRO A 417 -21.53 28.36 25.10
C PRO A 417 -20.35 29.00 25.86
N TYR A 418 -19.11 28.54 25.70
CA TYR A 418 -17.94 29.10 26.40
C TYR A 418 -16.64 28.85 25.62
N PRO A 419 -15.64 29.75 25.67
CA PRO A 419 -14.27 29.32 25.44
C PRO A 419 -13.85 28.40 26.59
N ARG A 420 -13.34 27.22 26.28
CA ARG A 420 -12.67 26.39 27.27
C ARG A 420 -11.29 27.02 27.54
N GLU A 421 -10.91 27.15 28.81
CA GLU A 421 -9.57 27.66 29.18
C GLU A 421 -8.49 26.88 28.41
N GLY A 422 -7.53 27.61 27.81
CA GLY A 422 -6.45 27.04 27.02
C GLY A 422 -6.75 26.67 25.56
N CYS A 423 -7.96 26.96 25.06
CA CYS A 423 -8.42 26.52 23.73
C CYS A 423 -8.46 27.65 22.70
N ALA A 424 -7.30 28.02 22.16
CA ALA A 424 -7.21 29.01 21.10
C ALA A 424 -6.93 28.36 19.74
N ILE A 425 -7.96 28.28 18.88
CA ILE A 425 -7.76 27.88 17.48
C ILE A 425 -7.17 29.08 16.75
N THR A 426 -5.91 28.95 16.34
CA THR A 426 -5.17 29.97 15.56
C THR A 426 -5.47 29.88 14.07
N GLU A 427 -5.81 28.68 13.58
CA GLU A 427 -5.96 28.43 12.15
C GLU A 427 -7.04 27.38 11.88
N LEU A 428 -7.99 27.71 11.01
CA LEU A 428 -9.02 26.80 10.50
C LEU A 428 -9.04 26.81 8.98
N LYS A 429 -8.55 25.74 8.35
CA LYS A 429 -8.57 25.53 6.90
C LYS A 429 -9.75 24.65 6.53
N ILE A 430 -10.57 25.10 5.59
CA ILE A 430 -11.75 24.36 5.12
C ILE A 430 -11.61 24.12 3.62
N ARG A 431 -11.56 22.84 3.23
CA ARG A 431 -11.43 22.38 1.85
C ARG A 431 -12.73 21.76 1.37
N GLY A 432 -13.12 22.03 0.12
CA GLY A 432 -14.23 21.32 -0.50
C GLY A 432 -14.56 21.75 -1.93
N PRO A 433 -15.61 21.18 -2.54
CA PRO A 433 -15.96 21.43 -3.93
C PRO A 433 -16.81 22.69 -4.05
N TYR A 434 -16.24 23.86 -3.73
CA TYR A 434 -16.97 25.13 -3.70
C TYR A 434 -16.79 25.94 -4.97
N GLU A 435 -17.84 26.63 -5.37
CA GLU A 435 -17.72 27.73 -6.31
C GLU A 435 -17.30 29.01 -5.55
N PRO A 436 -16.62 29.97 -6.20
CA PRO A 436 -16.22 31.23 -5.56
C PRO A 436 -17.37 32.00 -4.89
N ARG A 437 -18.60 31.86 -5.40
CA ARG A 437 -19.81 32.46 -4.81
C ARG A 437 -20.15 31.89 -3.43
N ASP A 438 -19.89 30.60 -3.21
CA ASP A 438 -20.18 29.92 -1.95
C ASP A 438 -19.19 30.40 -0.87
N LEU A 439 -17.91 30.54 -1.23
CA LEU A 439 -16.89 31.12 -0.35
C LEU A 439 -17.25 32.55 0.10
N LYS A 440 -17.76 33.36 -0.83
CA LYS A 440 -18.22 34.72 -0.52
C LYS A 440 -19.40 34.72 0.46
N SER A 441 -20.33 33.79 0.34
CA SER A 441 -21.49 33.66 1.24
C SER A 441 -21.05 33.37 2.69
N MET A 442 -19.96 32.62 2.86
CA MET A 442 -19.45 32.20 4.17
C MET A 442 -18.51 33.22 4.83
N SER A 443 -17.92 34.13 4.07
CA SER A 443 -16.98 35.15 4.58
C SER A 443 -17.52 35.95 5.78
N GLY A 444 -18.79 36.37 5.71
CA GLY A 444 -19.43 37.12 6.80
C GLY A 444 -19.60 36.30 8.08
N LEU A 445 -19.85 35.00 7.96
CA LEU A 445 -19.96 34.10 9.10
C LEU A 445 -18.58 33.77 9.67
N ALA A 446 -17.59 33.48 8.81
CA ALA A 446 -16.21 33.26 9.20
C ALA A 446 -15.63 34.46 9.96
N LYS A 447 -15.92 35.69 9.51
CA LYS A 447 -15.47 36.93 10.17
C LYS A 447 -16.00 37.03 11.61
N LYS A 448 -17.29 36.75 11.80
CA LYS A 448 -17.91 36.73 13.14
C LYS A 448 -17.29 35.67 14.04
N VAL A 449 -16.96 34.50 13.50
CA VAL A 449 -16.28 33.42 14.25
C VAL A 449 -14.90 33.88 14.70
N ALA A 450 -14.11 34.48 13.80
CA ALA A 450 -12.76 34.96 14.10
C ALA A 450 -12.78 36.13 15.11
N GLU A 451 -13.71 37.09 14.96
CA GLU A 451 -13.93 38.19 15.91
C GLU A 451 -14.27 37.65 17.30
N ARG A 452 -15.24 36.73 17.38
CA ARG A 452 -15.63 36.08 18.64
C ARG A 452 -14.46 35.32 19.28
N GLN A 453 -13.69 34.55 18.52
CA GLN A 453 -12.50 33.84 19.03
C GLN A 453 -11.45 34.82 19.59
N LYS A 454 -11.23 35.95 18.92
CA LYS A 454 -10.33 37.01 19.36
C LYS A 454 -10.81 37.69 20.63
N GLU A 455 -12.11 37.98 20.75
CA GLU A 455 -12.72 38.51 21.97
C GLU A 455 -12.62 37.54 23.14
N GLU A 456 -12.87 36.25 22.89
CA GLU A 456 -12.88 35.21 23.92
C GLU A 456 -11.48 34.81 24.41
N THR A 457 -10.49 34.77 23.52
CA THR A 457 -9.18 34.16 23.82
C THR A 457 -8.01 35.12 23.64
N GLY A 458 -8.22 36.30 23.06
CA GLY A 458 -7.15 37.24 22.69
C GLY A 458 -6.31 36.80 21.48
N VAL A 459 -6.61 35.63 20.89
CA VAL A 459 -5.86 35.04 19.78
C VAL A 459 -6.59 35.26 18.47
N GLU A 460 -5.87 35.70 17.45
CA GLU A 460 -6.39 35.87 16.10
C GLU A 460 -6.52 34.52 15.39
N MET A 461 -7.69 34.27 14.78
CA MET A 461 -8.01 33.04 14.07
C MET A 461 -8.06 33.29 12.57
N MET A 462 -7.19 32.62 11.83
CA MET A 462 -7.20 32.66 10.36
C MET A 462 -8.13 31.58 9.82
N ILE A 463 -9.07 31.96 8.95
CA ILE A 463 -10.01 31.00 8.34
C ILE A 463 -9.81 30.97 6.82
N TYR A 464 -9.54 29.80 6.26
CA TYR A 464 -9.28 29.62 4.84
C TYR A 464 -10.35 28.76 4.16
N GLY A 465 -10.66 29.08 2.90
CA GLY A 465 -11.49 28.29 2.00
C GLY A 465 -10.68 27.79 0.79
N TYR A 466 -10.99 26.58 0.29
CA TYR A 466 -10.29 26.00 -0.87
C TYR A 466 -11.23 25.30 -1.86
N GLU A 467 -11.05 25.54 -3.16
CA GLU A 467 -11.77 24.89 -4.28
C GLU A 467 -11.05 23.62 -4.76
N TRP A 468 -11.68 22.43 -4.62
CA TRP A 468 -11.06 21.14 -4.95
C TRP A 468 -10.49 21.02 -6.39
N LYS A 469 -11.08 21.70 -7.39
CA LYS A 469 -10.80 21.47 -8.82
C LYS A 469 -9.53 22.16 -9.34
N LYS A 470 -8.97 23.12 -8.60
CA LYS A 470 -7.71 23.79 -8.96
C LYS A 470 -6.70 23.35 -7.92
N ASP A 471 -5.60 22.69 -8.29
CA ASP A 471 -4.52 22.32 -7.36
C ASP A 471 -3.74 23.54 -6.80
N GLY A 472 -4.39 24.70 -6.66
CA GLY A 472 -3.81 25.99 -6.29
C GLY A 472 -4.34 26.49 -4.95
N GLY A 473 -3.41 26.89 -4.08
CA GLY A 473 -3.48 27.65 -2.82
C GLY A 473 -4.80 27.87 -2.06
N TYR A 474 -4.72 27.86 -0.73
CA TYR A 474 -5.80 28.32 0.15
C TYR A 474 -6.14 29.80 -0.08
N VAL A 475 -7.43 30.13 -0.17
CA VAL A 475 -7.93 31.50 -0.24
C VAL A 475 -8.36 31.93 1.16
N ALA A 476 -7.78 33.00 1.70
CA ALA A 476 -8.18 33.54 3.00
C ALA A 476 -9.64 34.04 2.95
N LEU A 477 -10.44 33.63 3.93
CA LEU A 477 -11.80 34.14 4.14
C LEU A 477 -11.82 35.30 5.14
N VAL A 478 -10.90 35.27 6.10
CA VAL A 478 -10.67 36.30 7.13
C VAL A 478 -9.17 36.37 7.40
#